data_AF-A0A939BQC9-F1
#
_entry.id   AF-A0A939BQC9-F1
#
_cell.length_a   1.000
_cell.length_b   1.000
_cell.length_c   1.000
_cell.angle_alpha   90.00
_cell.angle_beta   90.00
_cell.angle_gamma   90.00
#
_symmetry.space_group_name_H-M   'P 1'
#
loop_
_entity.id
_entity.type
_entity.pdbx_description
1 polymer ?
#
loop_
_entity_poly.entity_id
_entity_poly.type
_entity_poly.pdbx_seq_one_letter_code
_entity_poly.pdbx_strand_id
1 'polypeptide(L)'
;METININEDMSFEELQNCIVSKSKETILNETIDELEYYEEKYEMQSKEFYDLYNEGELDPHNSDYRRWITVIERYCKNQNVKPKAINL
;
A
#
# COMPACT_ATOMS: atom_id res chain seq x y z
N MET A 1 1.63 -7.52 -15.93
CA MET A 1 0.94 -8.71 -15.40
C MET A 1 1.91 -9.88 -15.46
N GLU A 2 2.41 -10.32 -14.31
CA GLU A 2 3.11 -11.60 -14.23
C GLU A 2 2.12 -12.73 -14.49
N THR A 3 2.51 -13.70 -15.31
CA THR A 3 1.72 -14.90 -15.57
C THR A 3 1.69 -15.80 -14.33
N ILE A 4 0.51 -16.35 -14.01
CA ILE A 4 0.39 -17.40 -13.00
C ILE A 4 0.84 -18.69 -13.68
N ASN A 5 1.94 -19.29 -13.21
CA ASN A 5 2.39 -20.57 -13.72
C ASN A 5 1.53 -21.67 -13.08
N ILE A 6 0.35 -21.90 -13.67
CA ILE A 6 -0.62 -22.89 -13.20
C ILE A 6 -0.11 -24.26 -13.65
N ASN A 7 0.25 -25.11 -12.69
CA ASN A 7 0.49 -26.53 -12.96
C ASN A 7 -0.86 -27.24 -13.09
N GLU A 8 -1.04 -28.07 -14.12
CA GLU A 8 -2.25 -28.87 -14.36
C GLU A 8 -2.54 -29.85 -13.20
N ASP A 9 -1.53 -30.16 -12.37
CA ASP A 9 -1.66 -31.05 -11.21
C ASP A 9 -2.14 -30.35 -9.92
N MET A 10 -2.32 -29.02 -9.91
CA MET A 10 -2.79 -28.32 -8.70
C MET A 10 -4.25 -28.66 -8.38
N SER A 11 -4.54 -28.91 -7.11
CA SER A 11 -5.91 -28.94 -6.61
C SER A 11 -6.57 -27.57 -6.74
N PHE A 12 -7.91 -27.56 -6.72
CA PHE A 12 -8.68 -26.33 -6.77
C PHE A 12 -8.36 -25.38 -5.60
N GLU A 13 -8.10 -25.92 -4.40
CA GLU A 13 -7.73 -25.14 -3.22
C GLU A 13 -6.34 -24.49 -3.39
N GLU A 14 -5.36 -25.22 -3.92
CA GLU A 14 -4.02 -24.67 -4.22
C GLU A 14 -4.09 -23.57 -5.28
N LEU A 15 -4.90 -23.76 -6.33
CA LEU A 15 -5.14 -22.74 -7.34
C LEU A 15 -5.76 -21.48 -6.74
N GLN A 16 -6.78 -21.62 -5.89
CA GLN A 16 -7.42 -20.49 -5.21
C GLN A 16 -6.43 -19.72 -4.33
N ASN A 17 -5.63 -20.44 -3.54
CA ASN A 17 -4.62 -19.84 -2.67
C ASN A 17 -3.55 -19.08 -3.49
N CYS A 18 -3.10 -19.66 -4.60
CA CYS A 18 -2.14 -19.03 -5.50
C CYS A 18 -2.67 -17.70 -6.08
N ILE A 19 -3.90 -17.72 -6.60
CA ILE A 19 -4.55 -16.53 -7.17
C ILE A 19 -4.69 -15.44 -6.10
N VAL A 20 -5.21 -15.79 -4.92
CA VAL A 20 -5.40 -14.84 -3.81
C VAL A 20 -4.06 -14.24 -3.37
N SER A 21 -3.00 -15.06 -3.28
CA SER A 21 -1.66 -14.58 -2.90
C SER A 21 -1.12 -13.57 -3.91
N LYS A 22 -1.15 -13.89 -5.21
CA LYS A 22 -0.67 -13.00 -6.27
C LYS A 22 -1.48 -11.71 -6.36
N SER A 23 -2.80 -11.78 -6.17
CA SER A 23 -3.64 -10.57 -6.12
C SER A 23 -3.28 -9.69 -4.93
N LYS A 24 -3.03 -10.26 -3.74
CA LYS A 24 -2.57 -9.49 -2.58
C LYS A 24 -1.23 -8.81 -2.82
N GLU A 25 -0.28 -9.53 -3.42
CA GLU A 25 1.03 -9.00 -3.79
C GLU A 25 0.92 -7.86 -4.79
N THR A 26 0.10 -8.02 -5.84
CA THR A 26 -0.14 -6.97 -6.84
C THR A 26 -0.72 -5.71 -6.19
N ILE A 27 -1.75 -5.86 -5.34
CA ILE A 27 -2.36 -4.74 -4.61
C ILE A 27 -1.34 -4.05 -3.68
N LEU A 28 -0.48 -4.83 -3.03
CA LEU A 28 0.56 -4.29 -2.16
C LEU A 28 1.57 -3.46 -2.96
N ASN A 29 2.07 -3.99 -4.08
CA ASN A 29 3.04 -3.29 -4.92
C ASN A 29 2.45 -2.00 -5.48
N GLU A 30 1.21 -2.03 -6.01
CA GLU A 30 0.51 -0.81 -6.45
C GLU A 30 0.34 0.22 -5.31
N THR A 31 0.13 -0.26 -4.07
CA THR A 31 0.05 0.63 -2.90
C THR A 31 1.42 1.23 -2.56
N ILE A 32 2.50 0.47 -2.69
CA ILE A 32 3.87 0.96 -2.47
C ILE A 32 4.24 1.99 -3.54
N ASP A 33 3.99 1.70 -4.82
CA ASP A 33 4.24 2.62 -5.92
C ASP A 33 3.50 3.97 -5.72
N GLU A 34 2.25 3.93 -5.24
CA GLU A 34 1.50 5.15 -4.89
C GLU A 34 2.14 5.93 -3.73
N LEU A 35 2.69 5.24 -2.71
CA LEU A 35 3.38 5.89 -1.60
C LEU A 35 4.67 6.55 -2.07
N GLU A 36 5.51 5.82 -2.80
CA GLU A 36 6.77 6.32 -3.36
C GLU A 36 6.54 7.55 -4.25
N TYR A 37 5.48 7.54 -5.07
CA TYR A 37 5.08 8.70 -5.87
C TYR A 37 4.86 9.95 -5.01
N TYR A 38 4.15 9.82 -3.87
CA TYR A 38 3.91 10.97 -3.01
C TYR A 38 5.15 11.40 -2.25
N GLU A 39 5.98 10.45 -1.80
CA GLU A 39 7.25 10.76 -1.14
C GLU A 39 8.20 11.54 -2.04
N GLU A 40 8.29 11.14 -3.32
CA GLU A 40 9.09 11.86 -4.31
C GLU A 40 8.48 13.24 -4.61
N LYS A 41 7.17 13.31 -4.85
CA LYS A 41 6.49 14.56 -5.21
C LYS A 41 6.59 15.65 -4.14
N TYR A 42 6.57 15.26 -2.87
CA TYR A 42 6.60 16.19 -1.73
C TYR A 42 7.92 16.21 -0.98
N GLU A 43 8.92 15.44 -1.43
CA GLU A 43 10.23 15.29 -0.78
C GLU A 43 10.10 14.98 0.73
N MET A 44 9.09 14.18 1.10
CA MET A 44 8.70 13.93 2.49
C MET A 44 8.36 12.45 2.67
N GLN A 45 8.87 11.83 3.74
CA GLN A 45 8.57 10.43 4.02
C GLN A 45 7.11 10.24 4.45
N SER A 46 6.46 9.14 4.06
CA SER A 46 5.06 8.84 4.38
C SER A 46 4.79 8.81 5.88
N LYS A 47 5.77 8.37 6.67
CA LYS A 47 5.70 8.41 8.13
C LYS A 47 5.65 9.84 8.67
N GLU A 48 6.52 10.71 8.16
CA GLU A 48 6.55 12.13 8.54
C GLU A 48 5.25 12.83 8.15
N PHE A 49 4.79 12.61 6.92
CA PHE A 49 3.50 13.10 6.45
C PHE A 49 2.34 12.66 7.37
N TYR A 50 2.29 11.38 7.76
CA TYR A 50 1.26 10.86 8.65
C TYR A 50 1.24 11.56 10.00
N ASP A 51 2.42 11.77 10.60
CA ASP A 51 2.54 12.43 11.90
C ASP A 51 2.04 13.91 11.78
N LEU A 52 2.52 14.67 10.79
CA LEU A 52 2.13 16.07 10.55
C LEU A 52 0.65 16.24 10.21
N TYR A 53 0.09 15.35 9.39
CA TYR A 53 -1.34 15.38 9.01
C TYR A 53 -2.24 15.17 10.24
N ASN A 54 -1.88 14.25 11.14
CA ASN A 54 -2.66 13.99 12.35
C ASN A 54 -2.48 15.04 13.45
N GLU A 55 -1.35 15.73 13.46
CA GLU A 55 -1.10 16.89 14.33
C GLU A 55 -1.83 18.15 13.83
N GLY A 56 -2.42 18.10 12.63
CA GLY A 56 -3.15 19.21 12.01
C GLY A 56 -2.23 20.27 11.40
N GLU A 57 -0.97 19.92 11.14
CA GLU A 57 0.03 20.82 10.54
C GLU A 57 -0.09 20.91 9.01
N LEU A 58 -0.83 19.98 8.39
CA LEU A 58 -1.09 19.93 6.95
C LEU A 58 -2.55 20.25 6.62
N ASP A 59 -2.80 20.81 5.43
CA ASP A 59 -4.14 21.16 4.97
C ASP A 59 -4.99 19.89 4.70
N PRO A 60 -6.05 19.63 5.50
CA PRO A 60 -6.89 18.45 5.33
C PRO A 60 -7.79 18.51 4.09
N HIS A 61 -7.90 19.67 3.43
CA HIS A 61 -8.71 19.82 2.22
C HIS A 61 -7.92 19.57 0.94
N ASN A 62 -6.59 19.57 1.01
CA ASN A 62 -5.73 19.18 -0.09
C ASN A 62 -6.08 17.76 -0.57
N SER A 63 -6.37 17.63 -1.86
CA SER A 63 -6.79 16.35 -2.46
C SER A 63 -5.67 15.31 -2.42
N ASP A 64 -4.43 15.74 -2.63
CA ASP A 64 -3.28 14.84 -2.62
C ASP A 64 -3.01 14.32 -1.21
N TYR A 65 -3.06 15.19 -0.19
CA TYR A 65 -2.88 14.78 1.21
C TYR A 65 -3.97 13.80 1.67
N ARG A 66 -5.23 14.06 1.31
CA ARG A 66 -6.33 13.12 1.59
C ARG A 66 -6.16 11.79 0.87
N ARG A 67 -5.58 11.79 -0.33
CA ARG A 67 -5.29 10.53 -1.02
C ARG A 67 -4.13 9.81 -0.34
N TRP A 68 -3.03 10.50 -0.06
CA TRP A 68 -1.84 9.93 0.56
C TRP A 68 -2.14 9.30 1.93
N ILE A 69 -2.91 9.96 2.80
CA ILE A 69 -3.33 9.38 4.08
C ILE A 69 -4.14 8.08 3.88
N THR A 70 -5.00 8.03 2.87
CA THR A 70 -5.79 6.83 2.53
C THR A 70 -4.89 5.68 2.04
N VAL A 71 -3.85 5.99 1.25
CA VAL A 71 -2.88 5.00 0.76
C VAL A 71 -2.08 4.45 1.95
N ILE A 72 -1.63 5.32 2.86
CA ILE A 72 -0.94 4.94 4.10
C ILE A 72 -1.78 3.98 4.94
N GLU A 73 -3.05 4.32 5.20
CA GLU A 73 -3.96 3.48 5.98
C GLU A 73 -4.19 2.11 5.32
N ARG A 74 -4.29 2.08 3.99
CA ARG A 74 -4.42 0.85 3.22
C ARG A 74 -3.17 -0.03 3.34
N TYR A 75 -1.98 0.56 3.19
CA TYR A 75 -0.72 -0.14 3.36
C TYR A 75 -0.62 -0.78 4.75
N CYS A 76 -0.91 0.01 5.79
CA CYS A 76 -0.89 -0.45 7.17
C CYS A 76 -1.84 -1.62 7.42
N LYS A 77 -3.07 -1.53 6.87
CA LYS A 77 -4.06 -2.60 6.96
C LYS A 77 -3.59 -3.87 6.25
N ASN A 78 -2.98 -3.75 5.07
CA ASN A 78 -2.51 -4.89 4.29
C ASN A 78 -1.29 -5.57 4.93
N GLN A 79 -0.40 -4.79 5.53
CA GLN A 79 0.80 -5.28 6.21
C GLN A 79 0.56 -5.66 7.68
N ASN A 80 -0.64 -5.39 8.22
CA ASN A 80 -0.95 -5.55 9.65
C ASN A 80 0.04 -4.81 10.57
N VAL A 81 0.47 -3.62 10.13
CA VAL A 81 1.35 -2.74 10.88
C VAL A 81 0.63 -1.46 11.31
N LYS A 82 1.17 -0.77 12.30
CA LYS A 82 0.68 0.57 12.66
C LYS A 82 1.33 1.61 11.74
N PRO A 83 0.65 2.72 11.42
CA PRO A 83 1.23 3.80 10.60
C PRO A 83 2.58 4.34 11.08
N LYS A 84 2.82 4.30 12.40
CA LYS A 84 4.11 4.70 12.99
C LYS A 84 5.28 3.77 12.68
N ALA A 85 5.01 2.59 12.14
CA ALA A 85 6.00 1.56 11.81
C ALA A 85 6.24 1.46 10.29
N ILE A 86 5.73 2.40 9.49
CA ILE A 86 5.99 2.44 8.05
C ILE A 86 7.47 2.76 7.84
N ASN A 87 8.18 1.79 7.26
CA ASN A 87 9.47 1.96 6.62
C ASN A 87 9.29 1.36 5.22
N LEU A 88 9.32 2.20 4.19
CA LEU A 88 9.31 1.78 2.80
C LEU A 88 10.73 1.38 2.37
#